data_AF-A0A7U7W2I6-F1
#
_entry.id   AF-A0A7U7W2I6-F1
#
_cell.length_a   1.000
_cell.length_b   1.000
_cell.length_c   1.000
_cell.angle_alpha   90.00
_cell.angle_beta   90.00
_cell.angle_gamma   90.00
#
_symmetry.space_group_name_H-M   'P 1'
#
loop_
_entity.id
_entity.type
_entity.pdbx_description
1 polymer ?
#
loop_
_entity_poly.entity_id
_entity_poly.type
_entity_poly.pdbx_seq_one_letter_code
_entity_poly.pdbx_strand_id
1 'polypeptide(L)' 'MEQKIYEILSNILEIEVNNKTKFSMQNCENWTSLSHIDIIMSLEEEFEVKFDKDILVKLNSQEEIIKEIKKIKNA' A
#
# COMPACT_ATOMS: atom_id res chain seq x y z
N MET A 1 12.39 -3.73 -1.57
CA MET A 1 11.32 -2.98 -0.89
C MET A 1 10.14 -2.76 -1.83
N GLU A 2 10.27 -1.94 -2.88
CA GLU A 2 9.15 -1.66 -3.81
C GLU A 2 8.52 -2.91 -4.42
N GLN A 3 9.33 -3.88 -4.86
CA GLN A 3 8.83 -5.14 -5.41
C GLN A 3 7.91 -5.88 -4.44
N LYS A 4 8.23 -5.86 -3.14
CA LYS A 4 7.41 -6.51 -2.12
C LYS A 4 6.09 -5.77 -1.89
N ILE A 5 6.10 -4.44 -1.98
CA ILE A 5 4.88 -3.62 -1.96
C ILE A 5 4.01 -3.96 -3.18
N TYR A 6 4.60 -4.10 -4.37
CA TYR A 6 3.87 -4.50 -5.58
C TYR A 6 3.24 -5.89 -5.44
N GLU A 7 3.97 -6.86 -4.88
CA GLU A 7 3.44 -8.20 -4.61
C GLU A 7 2.25 -8.16 -3.65
N ILE A 8 2.35 -7.42 -2.54
CA ILE A 8 1.25 -7.28 -1.57
C ILE A 8 0.01 -6.66 -2.24
N LEU A 9 0.19 -5.53 -2.93
CA LEU A 9 -0.89 -4.87 -3.63
C LEU A 9 -1.50 -5.78 -4.70
N SER A 10 -0.67 -6.51 -5.46
CA SER A 10 -1.13 -7.43 -6.50
C SER A 10 -1.94 -8.59 -5.93
N ASN A 11 -1.51 -9.16 -4.81
CA ASN A 11 -2.20 -10.28 -4.16
C ASN A 11 -3.55 -9.85 -3.58
N ILE A 12 -3.63 -8.66 -2.96
CA ILE A 12 -4.86 -8.20 -2.29
C ILE A 12 -5.85 -7.61 -3.28
N LEU A 13 -5.36 -6.85 -4.26
CA LEU A 13 -6.20 -6.22 -5.27
C LEU A 13 -6.51 -7.16 -6.45
N GLU A 14 -5.93 -8.36 -6.48
CA GLU A 14 -6.10 -9.35 -7.55
C GLU A 14 -5.83 -8.79 -8.97
N ILE A 15 -4.86 -7.89 -9.07
CA ILE A 15 -4.45 -7.25 -10.34
C ILE A 15 -2.92 -7.23 -10.46
N GLU A 16 -2.41 -7.04 -11.68
CA GLU A 16 -0.99 -6.83 -11.89
C GLU A 16 -0.58 -5.43 -11.39
N VAL A 17 0.36 -5.38 -10.45
CA VAL A 17 0.94 -4.13 -9.92
C VAL A 17 2.42 -4.10 -10.22
N ASN A 18 2.90 -3.00 -10.77
CA ASN A 18 4.32 -2.82 -11.10
C ASN A 18 4.74 -1.34 -11.01
N ASN A 19 5.98 -1.04 -11.40
CA ASN A 19 6.51 0.33 -11.33
C ASN A 19 5.89 1.31 -12.35
N LYS A 20 5.15 0.81 -13.35
CA LYS A 20 4.43 1.64 -14.33
C LYS A 20 2.97 1.85 -13.96
N THR A 21 2.44 1.05 -13.04
CA THR A 21 1.06 1.21 -12.58
C THR A 21 0.94 2.40 -11.64
N LYS A 22 -0.19 3.11 -11.73
CA LYS A 22 -0.58 4.18 -10.83
C LYS A 22 -1.95 3.86 -10.27
N PHE A 23 -1.98 3.14 -9.16
CA PHE A 23 -3.23 2.80 -8.50
C PHE A 23 -3.53 3.73 -7.34
N SER A 24 -4.80 4.02 -7.18
CA SER A 24 -5.39 4.63 -6.01
C SER A 24 -6.76 4.02 -5.75
N MET A 25 -7.25 4.24 -4.53
CA MET A 25 -8.60 3.87 -4.13
C MET A 25 -9.69 4.47 -5.05
N GLN A 26 -9.37 5.54 -5.79
CA GLN A 26 -10.30 6.17 -6.73
C GLN A 26 -10.33 5.51 -8.11
N ASN A 27 -9.23 4.89 -8.55
CA ASN A 27 -9.10 4.37 -9.92
C ASN A 27 -8.99 2.84 -10.00
N CYS A 28 -8.95 2.16 -8.85
CA CYS A 28 -8.91 0.71 -8.74
C CYS A 28 -10.20 0.22 -8.06
N GLU A 29 -11.09 -0.41 -8.81
CA GLU A 29 -12.37 -0.92 -8.28
C GLU A 29 -12.17 -1.96 -7.17
N ASN A 30 -11.10 -2.77 -7.28
CA ASN A 30 -10.75 -3.78 -6.28
C ASN A 30 -10.20 -3.16 -4.99
N TRP A 31 -9.85 -1.87 -5.00
CA TRP A 31 -9.40 -1.14 -3.83
C TRP A 31 -10.59 -0.53 -3.07
N THR A 32 -11.26 -1.38 -2.31
CA THR A 32 -12.36 -1.04 -1.41
C THR A 32 -11.85 -0.63 -0.02
N SER A 33 -12.74 -0.19 0.86
CA SER A 33 -12.38 0.07 2.26
C SER A 33 -11.88 -1.17 3.01
N LEU A 34 -12.36 -2.37 2.64
CA LEU A 34 -11.91 -3.63 3.23
C LEU A 34 -10.51 -4.00 2.76
N SER A 35 -10.29 -4.02 1.44
CA SER A 35 -8.96 -4.32 0.90
C SER A 35 -7.93 -3.25 1.27
N HIS A 36 -8.33 -2.00 1.52
CA HIS A 36 -7.44 -1.00 2.10
C HIS A 36 -6.95 -1.40 3.49
N ILE A 37 -7.81 -1.93 4.37
CA ILE A 37 -7.40 -2.42 5.70
C ILE A 37 -6.43 -3.59 5.54
N ASP A 38 -6.73 -4.54 4.66
CA ASP A 38 -5.86 -5.71 4.40
C ASP A 38 -4.48 -5.29 3.88
N ILE A 39 -4.43 -4.29 2.98
CA ILE A 39 -3.18 -3.71 2.46
C ILE A 39 -2.38 -3.14 3.62
N ILE A 40 -2.98 -2.28 4.43
CA ILE A 40 -2.31 -1.63 5.56
C ILE A 40 -1.76 -2.69 6.53
N MET A 41 -2.58 -3.65 6.96
CA MET A 41 -2.16 -4.70 7.88
C MET A 41 -1.01 -5.54 7.32
N SER A 42 -1.09 -5.93 6.04
CA SER A 42 -0.04 -6.71 5.39
C SER A 42 1.28 -5.94 5.28
N LEU A 43 1.21 -4.63 5.05
CA LEU A 43 2.40 -3.77 5.01
C LEU A 43 3.01 -3.57 6.41
N GLU A 44 2.18 -3.38 7.43
CA GLU A 44 2.65 -3.29 8.83
C GLU A 44 3.36 -4.57 9.27
N GLU A 45 2.79 -5.74 8.95
CA GLU A 45 3.37 -7.05 9.26
C GLU A 45 4.65 -7.30 8.48
N GLU A 46 4.62 -7.16 7.15
CA GLU A 46 5.77 -7.46 6.28
C GLU A 46 6.96 -6.55 6.57
N PHE A 47 6.71 -5.26 6.82
CA PHE A 47 7.76 -4.29 7.06
C PHE A 47 8.00 -4.04 8.55
N GLU A 48 7.32 -4.72 9.48
CA GLU A 48 7.42 -4.45 10.93
C GLU A 48 7.29 -2.94 11.25
N VAL A 49 6.34 -2.27 10.60
CA VAL A 49 6.05 -0.83 10.79
C VAL A 49 4.68 -0.64 11.41
N LYS A 50 4.42 0.54 11.96
CA LYS A 50 3.08 0.97 12.36
C LYS A 50 2.75 2.30 11.73
N PHE A 51 1.57 2.41 11.15
CA PHE A 51 1.08 3.65 10.58
C PHE A 51 0.15 4.35 11.57
N ASP A 52 0.34 5.66 11.72
CA ASP A 52 -0.59 6.48 12.50
C ASP A 52 -1.94 6.59 11.80
N LYS A 53 -3.02 6.67 12.58
CA LYS A 53 -4.39 6.77 12.05
C LYS A 53 -4.58 7.92 11.05
N ASP A 54 -3.90 9.04 11.28
CA ASP A 54 -3.94 10.21 10.39
C ASP A 54 -3.22 9.99 9.06
N ILE A 55 -2.27 9.05 9.02
CA ILE A 55 -1.54 8.66 7.83
C ILE A 55 -2.35 7.63 7.04
N LEU A 56 -3.07 6.71 7.70
CA LEU A 56 -3.88 5.69 7.03
C LEU A 56 -4.85 6.29 5.99
N VAL A 57 -5.57 7.34 6.37
CA VAL A 57 -6.50 8.06 5.45
C VAL A 57 -5.79 8.73 4.28
N LYS A 58 -4.47 8.93 4.36
CA LYS A 58 -3.62 9.48 3.29
C LYS A 58 -2.90 8.40 2.48
N LEU A 59 -2.96 7.13 2.88
CA LEU A 59 -2.33 6.03 2.13
C LEU A 59 -3.31 5.44 1.10
N ASN A 60 -3.88 6.31 0.27
CA ASN A 60 -4.93 5.92 -0.68
C ASN A 60 -4.38 5.64 -2.09
N SER A 61 -3.07 5.69 -2.28
CA SER A 61 -2.40 5.39 -3.54
C SER A 61 -1.13 4.59 -3.37
N GLN A 62 -0.77 3.86 -4.43
CA GLN A 62 0.48 3.10 -4.54
C GLN A 62 1.70 3.99 -4.26
N GLU A 63 1.73 5.21 -4.81
CA GLU A 63 2.86 6.14 -4.66
C GLU A 63 3.00 6.62 -3.19
N GLU A 64 1.89 6.93 -2.52
CA GLU A 64 1.89 7.37 -1.11
C GLU A 64 2.39 6.25 -0.18
N ILE A 65 1.93 5.02 -0.40
CA ILE A 65 2.38 3.83 0.35
C ILE A 65 3.89 3.66 0.24
N ILE A 66 4.42 3.66 -0.98
CA ILE A 66 5.86 3.48 -1.22
C ILE A 66 6.66 4.59 -0.54
N LYS A 67 6.17 5.83 -0.65
CA LYS A 67 6.84 7.00 -0.04
C LYS A 67 6.88 6.89 1.48
N GLU A 68 5.77 6.53 2.12
CA GLU A 68 5.71 6.48 3.58
C GLU A 68 6.54 5.32 4.13
N ILE A 69 6.50 4.13 3.52
CA ILE A 69 7.33 3.00 3.95
C ILE A 69 8.82 3.32 3.81
N LYS A 70 9.23 3.94 2.70
CA LYS A 70 10.61 4.42 2.52
C LYS A 70 11.00 5.43 3.59
N LYS A 71 10.10 6.35 3.94
CA LYS A 71 10.34 7.34 4.98
C LYS A 71 10.53 6.70 6.36
N ILE A 72 9.73 5.70 6.71
CA ILE A 72 9.85 5.00 7.99
C ILE A 72 11.12 4.13 8.05
N LYS A 73 11.45 3.42 6.97
CA LYS A 73 12.60 2.49 6.95
C LYS A 73 13.95 3.14 6.71
N ASN A 74 13.99 4.35 6.14
CA ASN A 74 15.22 5.14 5.98
C ASN A 74 15.43 6.17 7.10
N ALA A 75 14.53 6.23 8.08
CA ALA A 75 14.66 7.04 9.30
C ALA A 75 15.31 6.22 10.42
#